data_AF-A0AAW0FLQ1-F1
#
_entry.id   AF-A0AAW0FLQ1-F1
#
_cell.length_a   1.000
_cell.length_b   1.000
_cell.length_c   1.000
_cell.angle_alpha   90.00
_cell.angle_beta   90.00
_cell.angle_gamma   90.00
#
_symmetry.space_group_name_H-M   'P 1'
#
loop_
_entity.id
_entity.type
_entity.pdbx_description
1 polymer ?
#
loop_
_entity_poly.entity_id
_entity_poly.type
_entity_poly.pdbx_seq_one_letter_code
_entity_poly.pdbx_strand_id
1 'polypeptide(L)'
;MIPGLGQGGKMSASDPNSKIDILEEPKIVKKKINSAYCAPGDIKDNGLLAFLEHVIQPIQSLQAGKETFNFFIDRPDKYGGPITYESLDQLKSDFESEKLSPVDLKSGMADKINELLAPIKEKFNSNKEFQEFGEKGYPVEKPKEEKKVKKVKNKGTRYPGSDKAPASSDASVEKATEALDQTKLN
;
A
#
# COMPACT_ATOMS: atom_id res chain seq x y z
N MET A 1 -3.58 22.19 -4.67
CA MET A 1 -2.91 21.01 -5.25
C MET A 1 -3.09 19.88 -4.24
N ILE A 2 -3.59 18.71 -4.65
CA ILE A 2 -3.84 17.61 -3.70
C ILE A 2 -2.48 17.05 -3.24
N PRO A 3 -2.21 16.97 -1.92
CA PRO A 3 -0.98 16.37 -1.41
C PRO A 3 -0.90 14.88 -1.76
N GLY A 4 0.30 14.40 -2.06
CA GLY A 4 0.55 12.97 -2.21
C GLY A 4 0.46 12.19 -0.91
N LEU A 5 0.48 10.86 -1.01
CA LEU A 5 0.37 9.97 0.15
C LEU A 5 1.59 10.02 1.08
N GLY A 6 2.76 10.41 0.57
CA GLY A 6 4.01 10.48 1.33
C GLY A 6 4.16 11.78 2.15
N GLN A 7 4.99 11.71 3.19
CA GLN A 7 5.35 12.89 3.99
C GLN A 7 6.16 13.87 3.12
N GLY A 8 5.59 15.03 2.82
CA GLY A 8 6.15 16.03 1.89
C GLY A 8 5.29 16.35 0.67
N GLY A 9 4.11 15.73 0.54
CA GLY A 9 2.98 16.26 -0.24
C GLY A 9 3.12 16.26 -1.77
N LYS A 10 4.24 15.81 -2.35
CA LYS A 10 4.39 15.71 -3.80
C LYS A 10 3.90 14.36 -4.31
N MET A 11 2.83 14.36 -5.11
CA MET A 11 2.51 13.23 -5.98
C MET A 11 3.51 13.21 -7.14
N SER A 12 4.26 12.11 -7.31
CA SER A 12 5.19 11.96 -8.43
C SER A 12 4.91 10.66 -9.17
N ALA A 13 4.83 10.73 -10.49
CA ALA A 13 4.75 9.52 -11.32
C ALA A 13 5.98 8.61 -11.15
N SER A 14 7.11 9.18 -10.72
CA SER A 14 8.38 8.48 -10.50
C SER A 14 8.48 7.75 -9.17
N ASP A 15 7.63 8.07 -8.18
CA ASP A 15 7.54 7.29 -6.94
C ASP A 15 6.25 6.47 -6.94
N PRO A 16 6.33 5.15 -7.20
CA PRO A 16 5.18 4.27 -7.26
C PRO A 16 4.33 4.27 -5.98
N ASN A 17 4.92 4.60 -4.82
CA ASN A 17 4.21 4.60 -3.53
C ASN A 17 3.50 5.93 -3.24
N SER A 18 3.85 6.99 -3.97
CA SER A 18 3.28 8.33 -3.76
C SER A 18 1.88 8.53 -4.38
N LYS A 19 1.48 7.63 -5.29
CA LYS A 19 0.23 7.70 -6.07
C LYS A 19 -0.58 6.41 -5.97
N ILE A 20 -1.88 6.51 -6.24
CA ILE A 20 -2.79 5.38 -6.43
C ILE A 20 -3.19 5.37 -7.90
N ASP A 21 -2.92 4.26 -8.59
CA ASP A 21 -3.41 4.06 -9.95
C ASP A 21 -4.91 3.72 -9.97
N ILE A 22 -5.57 4.08 -11.04
CA ILE A 22 -7.01 3.85 -11.22
C ILE A 22 -7.31 2.36 -11.41
N LEU A 23 -6.33 1.60 -11.91
CA LEU A 23 -6.44 0.16 -12.13
C LEU A 23 -5.84 -0.68 -11.00
N GLU A 24 -5.56 -0.09 -9.83
CA GLU A 24 -4.97 -0.83 -8.72
C GLU A 24 -5.92 -1.83 -8.05
N GLU A 25 -5.34 -2.97 -7.69
CA GLU A 25 -6.01 -3.99 -6.90
C GLU A 25 -6.33 -3.50 -5.48
N PRO A 26 -7.48 -3.88 -4.89
CA PRO A 26 -7.90 -3.37 -3.60
C PRO A 26 -6.89 -3.56 -2.46
N LYS A 27 -6.13 -4.67 -2.53
CA LYS A 27 -5.07 -4.97 -1.57
C LYS A 27 -3.90 -3.98 -1.67
N ILE A 28 -3.57 -3.52 -2.87
CA ILE A 28 -2.48 -2.56 -3.11
C ILE A 28 -2.92 -1.18 -2.64
N VAL A 29 -4.15 -0.75 -2.98
CA VAL A 29 -4.75 0.50 -2.47
C VAL A 29 -4.68 0.55 -0.95
N LYS A 30 -5.16 -0.51 -0.27
CA LYS A 30 -5.12 -0.60 1.19
C LYS A 30 -3.70 -0.50 1.73
N LYS A 31 -2.73 -1.17 1.10
CA LYS A 31 -1.32 -1.10 1.48
C LYS A 31 -0.76 0.32 1.37
N LYS A 32 -1.04 1.02 0.28
CA LYS A 32 -0.56 2.39 0.03
C LYS A 32 -1.19 3.41 0.98
N ILE A 33 -2.50 3.33 1.20
CA ILE A 33 -3.20 4.16 2.19
C ILE A 33 -2.67 3.91 3.60
N ASN A 34 -2.41 2.65 3.95
CA ASN A 34 -1.82 2.32 5.26
C ASN A 34 -0.42 2.94 5.44
N SER A 35 0.38 2.98 4.38
CA SER A 35 1.70 3.64 4.38
C SER A 35 1.65 5.17 4.29
N ALA A 36 0.49 5.76 4.02
CA ALA A 36 0.36 7.20 3.86
C ALA A 36 0.66 7.94 5.17
N TYR A 37 1.19 9.16 5.07
CA TYR A 37 1.38 10.02 6.23
C TYR A 37 0.02 10.43 6.80
N CYS A 38 -0.16 10.20 8.10
CA CYS A 38 -1.37 10.56 8.85
C CYS A 38 -1.01 10.60 10.33
N ALA A 39 -0.59 11.76 10.82
CA ALA A 39 -0.32 11.98 12.24
C ALA A 39 -1.65 12.22 12.99
N PRO A 40 -1.78 11.74 14.24
CA PRO A 40 -2.98 12.00 15.04
C PRO A 40 -3.14 13.51 15.29
N GLY A 41 -4.36 14.01 15.17
CA GLY A 41 -4.69 15.43 15.38
C GLY A 41 -4.24 16.40 14.27
N ASP A 42 -3.36 15.97 13.35
CA ASP A 42 -2.84 16.84 12.29
C ASP A 42 -3.82 16.93 11.10
N ILE A 43 -4.45 18.10 10.95
CA ILE A 43 -5.32 18.39 9.81
C ILE A 43 -4.58 19.05 8.65
N LYS A 44 -3.53 19.83 8.93
CA LYS A 44 -2.95 20.76 7.94
C LYS A 44 -2.11 20.04 6.89
N ASP A 45 -1.29 19.09 7.32
CA ASP A 45 -0.38 18.35 6.43
C ASP A 45 -0.87 16.91 6.18
N ASN A 46 -2.20 16.72 6.12
CA ASN A 46 -2.82 15.41 5.96
C ASN A 46 -3.40 15.20 4.55
N GLY A 47 -2.68 14.44 3.72
CA GLY A 47 -3.09 14.13 2.36
C GLY A 47 -4.41 13.35 2.25
N LEU A 48 -4.78 12.58 3.28
CA LEU A 48 -6.03 11.82 3.30
C LEU A 48 -7.23 12.75 3.49
N LEU A 49 -7.13 13.73 4.40
CA LEU A 49 -8.18 14.71 4.62
C LEU A 49 -8.36 15.62 3.40
N ALA A 50 -7.25 16.04 2.79
CA ALA A 50 -7.30 16.80 1.53
C ALA A 50 -7.94 16.00 0.38
N PHE A 51 -7.75 14.68 0.35
CA PHE A 51 -8.41 13.80 -0.62
C PHE A 51 -9.92 13.70 -0.37
N LEU A 52 -10.37 13.65 0.88
CA LEU A 52 -11.80 13.70 1.21
C LEU A 52 -12.45 14.99 0.69
N GLU A 53 -11.79 16.12 0.93
CA GLU A 53 -12.29 17.46 0.58
C GLU A 53 -12.32 17.71 -0.92
N HIS A 54 -11.28 17.31 -1.64
CA HIS A 54 -11.13 17.67 -3.05
C HIS A 54 -11.53 16.57 -4.04
N VAL A 55 -11.72 15.33 -3.58
CA VAL A 55 -12.07 14.20 -4.47
C VAL A 55 -13.39 13.55 -4.04
N ILE A 56 -13.47 13.06 -2.81
CA ILE A 56 -14.64 12.26 -2.40
C ILE A 56 -15.90 13.13 -2.29
N GLN A 57 -15.82 14.27 -1.58
CA GLN A 57 -16.97 15.16 -1.42
C GLN A 57 -17.49 15.73 -2.76
N PRO A 58 -16.63 16.22 -3.69
CA PRO A 58 -17.10 16.65 -5.00
C PRO A 58 -17.73 15.53 -5.82
N ILE A 59 -17.16 14.32 -5.83
CA ILE A 59 -17.73 13.18 -6.55
C ILE A 59 -19.12 12.83 -6.01
N GLN A 60 -19.27 12.77 -4.68
CA GLN A 60 -20.57 12.51 -4.05
C GLN A 60 -21.59 13.59 -4.38
N SER A 61 -21.17 14.85 -4.37
CA SER A 61 -22.03 15.98 -4.71
C SER A 61 -22.50 15.94 -6.18
N LEU A 62 -21.61 15.51 -7.09
CA LEU A 62 -21.96 15.30 -8.50
C LEU A 62 -22.93 14.11 -8.69
N GLN A 63 -22.76 13.03 -7.94
CA GLN A 63 -23.66 11.87 -7.99
C GLN A 63 -25.05 12.19 -7.44
N ALA A 64 -25.13 12.99 -6.38
CA ALA A 64 -26.39 13.34 -5.72
C ALA A 64 -27.09 14.57 -6.33
N GLY A 65 -26.39 15.40 -7.12
CA GLY A 65 -26.91 16.65 -7.67
C GLY A 65 -27.10 17.77 -6.63
N LYS A 66 -26.54 17.60 -5.43
CA LYS A 66 -26.56 18.55 -4.32
C LYS A 66 -25.32 18.34 -3.46
N GLU A 67 -24.94 19.34 -2.66
CA GLU A 67 -23.82 19.16 -1.73
C GLU A 67 -24.15 18.09 -0.69
N THR A 68 -23.43 16.97 -0.78
CA THR A 68 -23.58 15.83 0.14
C THR A 68 -22.23 15.25 0.46
N PHE A 69 -22.04 14.90 1.72
CA PHE A 69 -20.90 14.15 2.19
C PHE A 69 -21.40 12.94 2.97
N ASN A 70 -20.90 11.75 2.66
CA ASN A 70 -21.18 10.55 3.42
C ASN A 70 -19.92 9.68 3.44
N PHE A 71 -19.29 9.60 4.61
CA PHE A 71 -18.08 8.82 4.81
C PHE A 71 -18.28 7.80 5.92
N PHE A 72 -18.45 6.55 5.52
CA PHE A 72 -18.58 5.40 6.41
C PHE A 72 -17.21 4.81 6.74
N ILE A 73 -17.03 4.46 8.02
CA ILE A 73 -15.84 3.79 8.52
C ILE A 73 -16.29 2.55 9.30
N ASP A 74 -15.90 1.38 8.80
CA ASP A 74 -16.11 0.10 9.47
C ASP A 74 -15.07 -0.10 10.58
N ARG A 75 -15.34 0.47 11.75
CA ARG A 75 -14.49 0.37 12.93
C ARG A 75 -15.02 -0.70 13.89
N PRO A 76 -14.16 -1.55 14.49
CA PRO A 76 -14.61 -2.57 15.44
C PRO A 76 -15.32 -1.98 16.67
N ASP A 77 -16.30 -2.71 17.21
CA ASP A 77 -17.07 -2.32 18.40
C ASP A 77 -16.19 -1.94 19.60
N LYS A 78 -15.06 -2.63 19.76
CA LYS A 78 -14.06 -2.34 20.81
C LYS A 78 -13.55 -0.89 20.79
N TYR A 79 -13.58 -0.23 19.64
CA TYR A 79 -13.09 1.13 19.44
C TYR A 79 -14.23 2.14 19.24
N GLY A 80 -15.47 1.77 19.55
CA GLY A 80 -16.65 2.62 19.41
C GLY A 80 -17.53 2.30 18.21
N GLY A 81 -17.30 1.16 17.56
CA GLY A 81 -18.16 0.63 16.50
C GLY A 81 -18.11 1.41 15.18
N PRO A 82 -18.86 0.94 14.17
CA PRO A 82 -18.96 1.60 12.87
C PRO A 82 -19.50 3.02 13.01
N ILE A 83 -18.93 3.95 12.24
CA ILE A 83 -19.29 5.37 12.29
C ILE A 83 -19.49 5.92 10.89
N THR A 84 -20.43 6.84 10.74
CA THR A 84 -20.71 7.55 9.49
C THR A 84 -20.62 9.04 9.74
N TYR A 85 -19.85 9.74 8.89
CA TYR A 85 -19.75 11.19 8.89
C TYR A 85 -20.55 11.78 7.74
N GLU A 86 -21.47 12.69 8.06
CA GLU A 86 -22.31 13.41 7.09
C GLU A 86 -21.76 14.80 6.75
N SER A 87 -20.76 15.27 7.50
CA SER A 87 -20.05 16.52 7.27
C SER A 87 -18.55 16.32 7.36
N LEU A 88 -17.83 16.92 6.41
CA LEU A 88 -16.37 16.93 6.39
C LEU A 88 -15.80 17.73 7.58
N ASP A 89 -16.49 18.79 8.01
CA ASP A 89 -16.09 19.59 9.16
C ASP A 89 -16.20 18.80 10.47
N GLN A 90 -17.25 17.98 10.60
CA GLN A 90 -17.41 17.08 11.74
C GLN A 90 -16.28 16.04 11.77
N LEU A 91 -15.94 15.45 10.63
CA LEU A 91 -14.83 14.52 10.52
C LEU A 91 -13.49 15.16 10.89
N LYS A 92 -13.21 16.37 10.40
CA LYS A 92 -11.99 17.13 10.74
C LYS A 92 -11.92 17.43 12.24
N SER A 93 -13.03 17.88 12.84
CA SER A 93 -13.09 18.18 14.28
C SER A 93 -12.88 16.95 15.16
N ASP A 94 -13.47 15.80 14.79
CA ASP A 94 -13.27 14.56 15.52
C ASP A 94 -11.86 13.97 15.32
N PHE A 95 -11.22 14.24 14.18
CA PHE A 95 -9.83 13.88 13.96
C PHE A 95 -8.86 14.78 14.75
N GLU A 96 -9.11 16.09 14.79
CA GLU A 96 -8.32 17.06 15.58
C GLU A 96 -8.37 16.79 17.07
N SER A 97 -9.57 16.43 17.57
CA SER A 97 -9.78 16.04 18.96
C SER A 97 -9.41 14.59 19.29
N GLU A 98 -8.76 13.90 18.33
CA GLU A 98 -8.29 12.51 18.46
C GLU A 98 -9.38 11.48 18.79
N LYS A 99 -10.66 11.80 18.57
CA LYS A 99 -11.77 10.84 18.69
C LYS A 99 -11.79 9.84 17.53
N LEU A 100 -11.32 10.28 16.36
CA LEU A 100 -11.09 9.44 15.19
C LEU A 100 -9.60 9.13 15.07
N SER A 101 -9.24 7.84 15.11
CA SER A 101 -7.84 7.44 15.02
C SER A 101 -7.34 7.49 13.56
N PRO A 102 -6.03 7.70 13.33
CA PRO A 102 -5.44 7.58 11.99
C PRO A 102 -5.67 6.22 11.32
N VAL A 103 -5.77 5.15 12.12
CA VAL A 103 -6.00 3.79 11.60
C VAL A 103 -7.40 3.67 11.02
N ASP A 104 -8.40 4.20 11.74
CA ASP A 104 -9.79 4.19 11.31
C ASP A 104 -10.01 5.09 10.08
N LEU A 105 -9.39 6.28 10.07
CA LEU A 105 -9.44 7.15 8.90
C LEU A 105 -8.84 6.47 7.66
N LYS A 106 -7.72 5.76 7.82
CA LYS A 106 -7.05 5.02 6.74
C LYS A 106 -7.88 3.84 6.25
N SER A 107 -8.54 3.08 7.14
CA SER A 107 -9.39 1.96 6.71
C SER A 107 -10.58 2.46 5.90
N GLY A 108 -11.34 3.43 6.42
CA GLY A 108 -12.48 4.02 5.70
C GLY A 108 -12.07 4.64 4.37
N MET A 109 -10.90 5.29 4.32
CA MET A 109 -10.38 5.86 3.07
C MET A 109 -10.07 4.78 2.03
N ALA A 110 -9.40 3.70 2.43
CA ALA A 110 -9.08 2.60 1.54
C ALA A 110 -10.36 1.96 0.96
N ASP A 111 -11.36 1.76 1.80
CA ASP A 111 -12.64 1.19 1.38
C ASP A 111 -13.37 2.12 0.42
N LYS A 112 -13.39 3.43 0.70
CA LYS A 112 -14.04 4.41 -0.17
C LYS A 112 -13.36 4.56 -1.54
N ILE A 113 -12.03 4.56 -1.57
CA ILE A 113 -11.28 4.56 -2.84
C ILE A 113 -11.57 3.30 -3.63
N ASN A 114 -11.61 2.13 -2.97
CA ASN A 114 -11.92 0.87 -3.64
C ASN A 114 -13.31 0.85 -4.26
N GLU A 115 -14.31 1.43 -3.59
CA GLU A 115 -15.66 1.64 -4.13
C GLU A 115 -15.63 2.51 -5.41
N LEU A 116 -14.88 3.61 -5.38
CA LEU A 116 -14.75 4.52 -6.54
C LEU A 116 -14.04 3.86 -7.73
N LEU A 117 -13.03 3.02 -7.46
CA LEU A 117 -12.25 2.35 -8.51
C LEU A 117 -12.93 1.10 -9.08
N ALA A 118 -13.87 0.48 -8.34
CA ALA A 118 -14.57 -0.73 -8.76
C ALA A 118 -15.20 -0.65 -10.17
N PRO A 119 -16.03 0.37 -10.51
CA PRO A 119 -16.66 0.45 -11.83
C PRO A 119 -15.64 0.69 -12.95
N ILE A 120 -14.50 1.32 -12.66
CA ILE A 120 -13.47 1.57 -13.66
C ILE A 120 -12.72 0.28 -13.98
N LYS A 121 -12.40 -0.50 -12.94
CA LYS A 121 -11.80 -1.84 -13.10
C LYS A 121 -12.72 -2.78 -13.84
N GLU A 122 -14.01 -2.75 -13.56
CA GLU A 122 -15.00 -3.55 -14.30
C GLU A 122 -15.03 -3.18 -15.79
N LYS A 123 -15.03 -1.88 -16.12
CA LYS A 123 -14.94 -1.41 -17.50
C LYS A 123 -13.63 -1.79 -18.19
N PHE A 124 -12.51 -1.76 -17.47
CA PHE A 124 -11.21 -2.20 -17.99
C PHE A 124 -11.20 -3.72 -18.25
N ASN A 125 -11.70 -4.51 -17.32
CA ASN A 125 -11.70 -5.97 -17.43
C ASN A 125 -12.68 -6.48 -18.51
N SER A 126 -13.77 -5.77 -18.75
CA SER A 126 -14.77 -6.13 -19.77
C SER A 126 -14.41 -5.67 -21.19
N ASN A 127 -13.52 -4.69 -21.35
CA ASN A 127 -13.16 -4.13 -22.65
C ASN A 127 -11.74 -4.53 -23.07
N LYS A 128 -11.64 -5.46 -24.03
CA LYS A 128 -10.37 -5.94 -24.56
C LYS A 128 -9.58 -4.87 -25.30
N GLU A 129 -10.23 -3.96 -26.04
CA GLU A 129 -9.52 -2.85 -26.69
C GLU A 129 -8.85 -1.95 -25.66
N PHE A 130 -9.54 -1.69 -24.54
CA PHE A 130 -8.98 -0.87 -23.46
C PHE A 130 -7.71 -1.51 -22.86
N GLN A 131 -7.71 -2.83 -22.68
CA GLN A 131 -6.52 -3.56 -22.23
C GLN A 131 -5.37 -3.46 -23.24
N GLU A 132 -5.66 -3.66 -24.53
CA GLU A 132 -4.66 -3.58 -25.59
C GLU A 132 -4.03 -2.19 -25.69
N PHE A 133 -4.81 -1.11 -25.51
CA PHE A 133 -4.26 0.25 -25.46
C PHE A 133 -3.37 0.46 -24.24
N GLY A 134 -3.73 -0.09 -23.08
CA GLY A 134 -2.91 -0.04 -21.88
C GLY A 134 -1.55 -0.72 -22.08
N GLU A 135 -1.54 -1.92 -22.65
CA GLU A 135 -0.32 -2.68 -22.92
C GLU A 135 0.60 -1.99 -23.94
N LYS A 136 0.02 -1.42 -25.01
CA LYS A 136 0.77 -0.69 -26.04
C LYS A 136 1.31 0.65 -25.53
N GLY A 137 0.54 1.35 -24.70
CA GLY A 137 0.89 2.67 -24.18
C GLY A 137 1.89 2.63 -23.03
N TYR A 138 1.85 1.58 -22.21
CA TYR A 138 2.73 1.40 -21.06
C TYR A 138 3.39 0.02 -21.10
N PRO A 139 4.35 -0.20 -22.02
CA PRO A 139 5.10 -1.45 -22.06
C PRO A 139 5.82 -1.63 -20.72
N VAL A 140 5.51 -2.72 -20.03
CA VAL A 140 6.12 -3.01 -18.72
C VAL A 140 7.60 -3.29 -18.95
N GLU A 141 8.46 -2.32 -18.64
CA GLU A 141 9.89 -2.53 -18.55
C GLU A 141 10.13 -3.59 -17.47
N LYS A 142 10.45 -4.82 -17.89
CA LYS A 142 10.84 -5.90 -16.96
C LYS A 142 11.97 -5.35 -16.08
N PRO A 143 11.84 -5.38 -14.74
CA PRO A 143 12.94 -5.02 -13.87
C PRO A 143 14.14 -5.90 -14.24
N LYS A 144 15.29 -5.28 -14.58
CA LYS A 144 16.55 -6.02 -14.65
C LYS A 144 16.76 -6.68 -13.28
N GLU A 145 16.69 -8.01 -13.24
CA GLU A 145 17.11 -8.78 -12.09
C GLU A 145 18.61 -8.58 -11.88
N GLU A 146 19.02 -7.50 -11.23
CA GLU A 146 20.31 -7.47 -10.56
C GLU A 146 20.17 -8.34 -9.32
N LYS A 147 20.40 -9.65 -9.50
CA LYS A 147 20.69 -10.57 -8.40
C LYS A 147 21.81 -9.93 -7.57
N LYS A 148 21.45 -9.30 -6.45
CA LYS A 148 22.42 -8.93 -5.41
C LYS A 148 23.06 -10.23 -4.95
N VAL A 149 24.24 -10.52 -5.49
CA VAL A 149 25.12 -11.57 -4.98
C VAL A 149 25.26 -11.31 -3.49
N LYS A 150 24.73 -12.21 -2.66
CA LYS A 150 24.95 -12.16 -1.22
C LYS A 150 26.47 -12.23 -1.02
N LYS A 151 27.11 -11.10 -0.68
CA LYS A 151 28.47 -11.11 -0.16
C LYS A 151 28.49 -12.06 1.02
N VAL A 152 29.21 -13.17 0.89
CA VAL A 152 29.52 -14.07 1.99
C VAL A 152 30.16 -13.23 3.09
N LYS A 153 29.43 -13.01 4.19
CA LYS A 153 30.04 -12.46 5.40
C LYS A 153 30.88 -13.59 5.99
N ASN A 154 32.17 -13.61 5.68
CA ASN A 154 33.13 -14.34 6.51
C ASN A 154 33.06 -13.72 7.90
N LYS A 155 32.33 -14.37 8.82
CA LYS A 155 32.43 -14.10 10.24
C LYS A 155 33.86 -14.47 10.62
N GLY A 156 34.73 -13.46 10.66
CA GLY A 156 36.06 -13.58 11.23
C GLY A 156 35.94 -14.19 12.62
N THR A 157 36.81 -15.16 12.92
CA THR A 157 36.89 -15.88 14.18
C THR A 157 37.29 -14.92 15.30
N ARG A 158 36.33 -14.20 15.88
CA ARG A 158 36.49 -13.51 17.16
C ARG A 158 35.85 -14.35 18.25
N TYR A 159 36.60 -15.32 18.74
CA TYR A 159 36.40 -15.82 20.09
C TYR A 159 37.76 -16.25 20.66
N PRO A 160 38.33 -15.51 21.63
CA PRO A 160 39.48 -15.98 22.37
C PRO A 160 38.98 -16.91 23.48
N GLY A 161 39.16 -18.23 23.31
CA GLY A 161 39.02 -19.18 24.42
C GLY A 161 38.19 -20.45 24.15
N SER A 162 38.53 -21.24 23.13
CA SER A 162 38.17 -22.66 23.15
C SER A 162 39.24 -23.48 22.43
N ASP A 163 39.77 -24.45 23.15
CA ASP A 163 40.92 -25.28 22.82
C ASP A 163 40.79 -26.09 21.52
N LYS A 164 41.97 -26.43 20.98
CA LYS A 164 42.24 -27.24 19.78
C LYS A 164 41.40 -28.53 19.69
N ALA A 165 40.84 -28.85 18.50
CA ALA A 165 41.04 -30.06 17.66
C ALA A 165 39.99 -30.10 16.48
N PRO A 166 40.11 -30.96 15.43
CA PRO A 166 40.41 -30.53 14.07
C PRO A 166 39.23 -30.62 13.07
N ALA A 167 39.47 -30.02 11.90
CA ALA A 167 38.60 -29.91 10.73
C ALA A 167 38.00 -31.25 10.24
N SER A 168 36.68 -31.26 9.98
CA SER A 168 36.07 -31.91 8.81
C SER A 168 34.56 -31.64 8.76
N SER A 169 34.09 -30.84 7.79
CA SER A 169 32.67 -30.86 7.41
C SER A 169 32.41 -30.36 5.98
N ASP A 170 33.31 -30.65 5.04
CA ASP A 170 33.04 -30.46 3.60
C ASP A 170 32.23 -31.63 3.00
N ALA A 171 32.18 -32.79 3.65
CA ALA A 171 31.49 -33.98 3.12
C ALA A 171 29.95 -33.96 3.25
N SER A 172 29.37 -33.03 4.02
CA SER A 172 27.92 -32.96 4.24
C SER A 172 27.20 -32.09 3.21
N VAL A 173 27.89 -31.14 2.59
CA VAL A 173 27.30 -30.21 1.61
C VAL A 173 27.24 -30.84 0.23
N GLU A 174 28.26 -31.59 -0.18
CA GLU A 174 28.28 -32.31 -1.48
C GLU A 174 27.18 -33.40 -1.55
N LYS A 175 26.98 -34.15 -0.45
CA LYS A 175 25.90 -35.16 -0.38
C LYS A 175 24.49 -34.55 -0.44
N ALA A 176 24.32 -33.33 0.06
CA ALA A 176 23.03 -32.64 0.00
C ALA A 176 22.73 -32.08 -1.41
N THR A 177 23.77 -31.69 -2.17
CA THR A 177 23.62 -31.24 -3.55
C THR A 177 23.31 -32.38 -4.52
N GLU A 178 23.92 -33.56 -4.33
CA GLU A 178 23.64 -34.73 -5.16
C GLU A 178 22.20 -35.27 -4.97
N ALA A 179 21.67 -35.22 -3.75
CA ALA A 179 20.30 -35.65 -3.46
C ALA A 179 19.22 -34.73 -4.08
N LEU A 180 19.54 -33.45 -4.31
CA LEU A 180 18.60 -32.48 -4.90
C LEU A 180 18.54 -32.57 -6.43
N ASP A 181 19.63 -33.00 -7.10
CA ASP A 181 19.60 -33.19 -8.55
C ASP A 181 18.93 -34.51 -8.96
N GLN A 182 18.90 -35.52 -8.09
CA GLN A 182 18.16 -36.76 -8.33
C GLN A 182 16.63 -36.66 -8.11
N THR A 183 16.14 -35.57 -7.52
CA THR A 183 14.70 -35.39 -7.20
C THR A 183 13.94 -34.49 -8.15
N LYS A 184 14.51 -34.14 -9.32
CA LYS A 184 13.73 -33.56 -10.42
C LYS A 184 12.98 -34.68 -11.14
N LEU A 185 11.75 -34.93 -10.70
CA LEU A 185 10.82 -35.83 -11.39
C LEU A 185 10.34 -35.22 -12.71
N ASN A 186 10.30 -36.09 -13.72
CA ASN A 186 9.65 -35.93 -15.02
C ASN A 186 8.14 -35.68 -14.90
#